data_AF-A0A972CW71-F1
#
_entry.id   AF-A0A972CW71-F1
#
_cell.length_a   1.000
_cell.length_b   1.000
_cell.length_c   1.000
_cell.angle_alpha   90.00
_cell.angle_beta   90.00
_cell.angle_gamma   90.00
#
_symmetry.space_group_name_H-M   'P 1'
#
loop_
_entity.id
_entity.type
_entity.pdbx_description
1 polymer ?
#
loop_
_entity_poly.entity_id
_entity_poly.type
_entity_poly.pdbx_seq_one_letter_code
_entity_poly.pdbx_strand_id
1 'polypeptide(L)' 'MKKVFVAGSGTMGMSIAQAFADKGYEVIVYDISEVS' A
#
# COMPACT_ATOMS: atom_id res chain seq x y z
N MET A 1 8.97 14.60 3.48
CA MET A 1 8.35 13.28 3.64
C MET A 1 8.01 12.74 2.26
N LYS A 2 8.33 11.48 1.95
CA LYS A 2 8.01 10.84 0.67
C LYS A 2 6.81 9.93 0.88
N LYS A 3 5.69 10.20 0.20
CA LYS A 3 4.50 9.34 0.22
C LYS A 3 4.54 8.35 -0.94
N VAL A 4 4.10 7.12 -0.67
CA VAL A 4 3.98 6.05 -1.67
C VAL A 4 2.51 5.70 -1.83
N PHE A 5 2.04 5.60 -3.07
CA PHE A 5 0.67 5.23 -3.38
C PHE A 5 0.66 3.84 -4.02
N VAL A 6 -0.16 2.94 -3.50
CA VAL A 6 -0.32 1.59 -4.03
C VAL A 6 -1.77 1.43 -4.49
N ALA A 7 -1.95 1.15 -5.77
CA ALA A 7 -3.25 0.82 -6.35
C ALA A 7 -3.46 -0.70 -6.35
N GLY A 8 -4.48 -1.17 -5.65
CA GLY A 8 -4.79 -2.57 -5.40
C GLY A 8 -4.39 -3.01 -3.98
N SER A 9 -5.32 -3.61 -3.25
CA SER A 9 -5.16 -4.20 -1.91
C SER A 9 -5.07 -5.74 -1.96
N GLY A 10 -4.93 -6.32 -3.16
CA GLY A 10 -4.58 -7.74 -3.31
C GLY A 10 -3.23 -8.08 -2.67
N THR A 11 -2.91 -9.38 -2.58
CA THR A 11 -1.69 -9.89 -1.91
C THR A 11 -0.41 -9.18 -2.35
N MET A 12 -0.27 -8.94 -3.65
CA MET A 12 0.87 -8.21 -4.20
C MET A 12 0.89 -6.75 -3.77
N GLY A 13 -0.25 -6.05 -3.84
CA GLY A 13 -0.39 -4.66 -3.42
C GLY A 13 -0.05 -4.47 -1.94
N MET A 14 -0.55 -5.35 -1.08
CA MET A 14 -0.22 -5.31 0.35
C MET A 14 1.25 -5.63 0.64
N SER A 15 1.86 -6.57 -0.09
CA SER A 15 3.29 -6.87 0.07
C SER A 15 4.19 -5.68 -0.32
N ILE A 16 3.81 -4.94 -1.37
CA ILE A 16 4.47 -3.71 -1.80
C ILE A 16 4.30 -2.64 -0.72
N ALA A 17 3.06 -2.46 -0.24
CA ALA A 17 2.76 -1.48 0.80
C ALA A 17 3.56 -1.74 2.08
N GLN A 18 3.64 -2.99 2.51
CA GLN A 18 4.41 -3.40 3.68
C GLN A 18 5.91 -3.13 3.49
N ALA A 19 6.48 -3.47 2.33
CA ALA A 19 7.90 -3.25 2.06
C ALA A 19 8.32 -1.77 2.12
N PHE A 20 7.41 -0.84 1.79
CA PHE A 20 7.64 0.60 1.91
C PHE A 20 7.35 1.13 3.32
N ALA A 21 6.31 0.61 3.98
CA ALA A 21 6.02 0.95 5.38
C ALA A 21 7.17 0.58 6.31
N ASP A 22 7.76 -0.61 6.14
CA ASP A 22 8.92 -1.09 6.92
C ASP A 22 10.15 -0.18 6.79
N LYS A 23 10.25 0.57 5.69
CA LYS A 23 11.34 1.53 5.43
C LYS A 23 11.02 2.95 5.92
N GLY A 24 9.90 3.14 6.61
CA GLY A 24 9.48 4.43 7.17
C GLY A 24 8.83 5.37 6.16
N TYR A 25 8.32 4.85 5.04
CA TYR A 25 7.52 5.65 4.11
C TYR A 25 6.06 5.68 4.55
N GLU A 26 5.40 6.82 4.34
CA GLU A 26 3.95 6.92 4.48
C GLU A 26 3.31 6.29 3.23
N VAL A 27 2.59 5.19 3.40
CA VAL A 27 1.98 4.43 2.31
C VAL A 27 0.47 4.59 2.35
N ILE A 28 -0.12 4.92 1.20
CA ILE A 28 -1.56 5.00 0.99
C ILE A 28 -1.92 3.87 0.02
N VAL A 29 -2.75 2.93 0.48
CA VAL A 29 -3.28 1.85 -0.36
C VAL A 29 -4.69 2.23 -0.78
N TYR A 30 -4.99 2.13 -2.07
CA TYR A 30 -6.30 2.39 -2.63
C TYR A 30 -6.73 1.20 -3.47
N ASP A 31 -7.92 0.68 -3.21
CA ASP A 31 -8.57 -0.31 -4.08
C ASP A 31 -9.99 0.18 -4.41
N ILE A 32 -10.49 -0.25 -5.57
CA ILE A 32 -11.84 0.07 -6.05
C ILE A 32 -12.92 -0.75 -5.35
N SER A 33 -12.54 -1.87 -4.73
CA SER A 33 -13.41 -2.69 -3.91
C SER A 33 -12.82 -2.82 -2.51
N GLU A 34 -13.59 -2.40 -1.51
CA GLU A 34 -13.30 -2.71 -0.12
C GLU A 34 -13.65 -4.20 0.09
N VAL A 35 -12.64 -5.07 0.02
CA VAL A 35 -12.84 -6.47 0.46
C VAL A 35 -12.91 -6.42 1.98
N SER A 36 -14.15 -6.44 2.48
CA SER A 36 -14.54 -6.38 3.89
C SER A 36 -13.92 -7.50 4.72
#